data_AF-A0A811R6R2-F1
#
_entry.id   AF-A0A811R6R2-F1
#
_cell.length_a   1.000
_cell.length_b   1.000
_cell.length_c   1.000
_cell.angle_alpha   90.00
_cell.angle_beta   90.00
_cell.angle_gamma   90.00
#
_symmetry.space_group_name_H-M   'P 1'
#
loop_
_entity.id
_entity.type
_entity.pdbx_description
1 polymer ?
#
loop_
_entity_poly.entity_id
_entity_poly.type
_entity_poly.pdbx_seq_one_letter_code
_entity_poly.pdbx_strand_id
1 'polypeptide(L)'
;MATTAVQPAMGSGRVGQALLSMGPPGGDVLVGRGEKVSDDAPGPILVCTRNDDLDSVLEATPKSRWRADFVFFQNGMLDPWFEIKGLVDANQVLAYFAISKLGEPPVDGITDTNPEGLTAAFGSWAPAVAARLQNGGLTCKVRL
;
A
#
# COMPACT_ATOMS: atom_id res chain seq x y z
N MET A 1 -24.77 5.55 -7.95
CA MET A 1 -23.70 4.80 -8.63
C MET A 1 -22.39 5.41 -8.16
N ALA A 2 -21.65 4.73 -7.29
CA ALA A 2 -20.31 5.19 -6.91
C ALA A 2 -19.38 4.94 -8.09
N THR A 3 -18.81 6.00 -8.64
CA THR A 3 -17.72 5.93 -9.61
C THR A 3 -16.65 5.01 -9.00
N THR A 4 -16.32 3.92 -9.69
CA THR A 4 -15.29 2.98 -9.26
C THR A 4 -13.98 3.76 -9.18
N ALA A 5 -13.59 4.15 -7.97
CA ALA A 5 -12.42 4.97 -7.72
C ALA A 5 -11.17 4.13 -8.05
N VAL A 6 -10.47 4.49 -9.14
CA VAL A 6 -9.26 3.79 -9.59
C VAL A 6 -8.11 4.05 -8.61
N GLN A 7 -7.76 3.08 -7.76
CA GLN A 7 -6.65 3.23 -6.82
C GLN A 7 -5.33 2.73 -7.43
N PRO A 8 -4.28 3.57 -7.52
CA PRO A 8 -2.99 3.15 -8.05
C PRO A 8 -2.20 2.33 -7.02
N ALA A 9 -1.69 1.18 -7.44
CA ALA A 9 -0.68 0.41 -6.71
C ALA A 9 0.68 0.54 -7.43
N MET A 10 1.65 1.16 -6.76
CA MET A 10 3.00 1.35 -7.29
C MET A 10 3.84 0.11 -7.02
N GLY A 11 4.22 -0.61 -8.07
CA GLY A 11 5.07 -1.81 -8.00
C GLY A 11 4.32 -3.10 -8.33
N SER A 12 4.62 -3.67 -9.49
CA SER A 12 4.04 -4.93 -10.01
C SER A 12 4.61 -6.21 -9.36
N GLY A 13 5.18 -6.07 -8.17
CA GLY A 13 5.69 -7.20 -7.39
C GLY A 13 4.57 -8.03 -6.77
N ARG A 14 4.95 -9.03 -5.97
CA ARG A 14 4.01 -9.93 -5.28
C ARG A 14 2.95 -9.17 -4.48
N VAL A 15 3.36 -8.20 -3.66
CA VAL A 15 2.47 -7.41 -2.80
C VAL A 15 1.51 -6.55 -3.63
N GLY A 16 2.02 -5.76 -4.59
CA GLY A 16 1.16 -4.90 -5.41
C GLY A 16 0.15 -5.69 -6.24
N GLN A 17 0.57 -6.82 -6.82
CA GLN A 17 -0.34 -7.70 -7.56
C GLN A 17 -1.41 -8.33 -6.67
N ALA A 18 -1.06 -8.71 -5.43
CA ALA A 18 -2.03 -9.24 -4.47
C ALA A 18 -3.02 -8.15 -4.05
N LEU A 19 -2.57 -6.94 -3.72
CA LEU A 19 -3.45 -5.82 -3.37
C LEU A 19 -4.40 -5.46 -4.52
N LEU A 20 -3.91 -5.47 -5.77
CA LEU A 20 -4.77 -5.32 -6.96
C LEU A 20 -5.85 -6.40 -7.01
N SER A 21 -5.53 -7.66 -6.69
CA SER A 21 -6.52 -8.75 -6.70
C SER A 21 -7.54 -8.68 -5.56
N MET A 22 -7.19 -8.00 -4.46
CA MET A 22 -8.11 -7.66 -3.36
C MET A 22 -8.92 -6.38 -3.66
N GLY A 23 -8.59 -5.74 -4.79
CA GLY A 23 -9.27 -4.65 -5.48
C GLY A 23 -10.72 -4.93 -5.85
N PRO A 24 -11.60 -3.91 -5.95
CA PRO A 24 -12.77 -4.08 -6.81
C PRO A 24 -12.30 -4.38 -8.26
N PRO A 25 -12.96 -5.30 -8.99
CA PRO A 25 -12.60 -5.60 -10.37
C PRO A 25 -12.58 -4.34 -11.25
N GLY A 26 -11.45 -4.09 -11.92
CA GLY A 26 -11.26 -2.91 -12.78
C GLY A 26 -11.18 -1.57 -12.05
N GLY A 27 -11.12 -1.57 -10.72
CA GLY A 27 -11.06 -0.36 -9.91
C GLY A 27 -9.69 -0.06 -9.30
N ASP A 28 -8.65 -0.81 -9.62
CA ASP A 28 -7.27 -0.49 -9.24
C ASP A 28 -6.38 -0.63 -10.48
N VAL A 29 -5.28 0.13 -10.56
CA VAL A 29 -4.30 0.07 -11.67
C VAL A 29 -2.91 -0.17 -11.10
N LEU A 30 -2.17 -1.09 -11.70
CA LEU A 30 -0.74 -1.23 -11.43
C LEU A 30 0.04 -0.18 -12.20
N VAL A 31 0.92 0.51 -11.48
CA VAL A 31 1.86 1.45 -12.06
C VAL A 31 3.27 0.88 -11.90
N GLY A 32 3.91 0.62 -13.04
CA GLY A 32 5.23 0.03 -13.16
C GLY A 32 6.37 1.05 -13.12
N ARG A 33 7.61 0.56 -13.28
CA ARG A 33 8.80 1.40 -13.33
C ARG A 33 8.74 2.34 -14.54
N GLY A 34 8.89 3.64 -14.30
CA GLY A 34 8.89 4.68 -15.34
C GLY A 34 7.49 5.12 -15.79
N GLU A 35 6.43 4.49 -15.29
CA GLU A 35 5.06 4.95 -15.49
C GLU A 35 4.69 6.02 -14.45
N LYS A 36 3.73 6.87 -14.81
CA LYS A 36 3.28 7.96 -13.94
C LYS A 36 1.95 7.61 -13.28
N VAL A 37 1.78 8.06 -12.05
CA VAL A 37 0.46 8.10 -11.43
C VAL A 37 -0.37 9.20 -12.10
N SER A 38 -1.60 8.88 -12.47
CA SER A 38 -2.52 9.89 -13.02
C SER A 38 -2.87 10.92 -11.95
N ASP A 39 -2.79 12.20 -12.32
CA ASP A 39 -3.07 13.33 -11.43
C ASP A 39 -4.47 13.25 -10.80
N ASP A 40 -5.45 12.77 -11.57
CA ASP A 40 -6.87 12.70 -11.20
C ASP A 40 -7.29 11.37 -10.57
N ALA A 41 -6.38 10.39 -10.42
CA ALA A 41 -6.71 9.09 -9.85
C ALA A 41 -7.16 9.23 -8.38
N PRO A 42 -8.39 8.87 -8.01
CA PRO A 42 -8.89 9.06 -6.65
C PRO A 42 -8.33 8.01 -5.67
N GLY A 43 -8.22 8.38 -4.40
CA GLY A 43 -7.91 7.46 -3.31
C GLY A 43 -6.41 7.25 -3.06
N PRO A 44 -6.07 6.25 -2.22
CA PRO A 44 -4.70 6.02 -1.78
C PRO A 44 -3.82 5.48 -2.91
N ILE A 45 -2.54 5.81 -2.84
CA ILE A 45 -1.47 5.27 -3.67
C ILE A 45 -0.70 4.24 -2.84
N LEU A 46 -0.92 2.95 -3.12
CA LEU A 46 -0.31 1.85 -2.36
C LEU A 46 1.12 1.61 -2.85
N VAL A 47 2.13 2.03 -2.08
CA VAL A 47 3.54 1.95 -2.47
C VAL A 47 4.13 0.61 -2.06
N CYS A 48 4.30 -0.27 -3.06
CA CYS A 48 4.71 -1.67 -2.92
C CYS A 48 6.00 -2.00 -3.70
N THR A 49 6.79 -0.96 -4.04
CA THR A 49 8.12 -1.12 -4.63
C THR A 49 9.15 -1.53 -3.57
N ARG A 50 10.43 -1.60 -3.92
CA ARG A 50 11.54 -1.76 -2.96
C ARG A 50 12.00 -0.39 -2.43
N ASN A 51 12.60 -0.36 -1.25
CA ASN A 51 13.07 0.88 -0.62
C ASN A 51 14.04 1.70 -1.51
N ASP A 52 14.89 1.03 -2.31
CA ASP A 52 15.85 1.67 -3.22
C ASP A 52 15.19 2.34 -4.44
N ASP A 53 13.93 2.02 -4.73
CA ASP A 53 13.14 2.60 -5.82
C ASP A 53 12.18 3.72 -5.34
N LEU A 54 12.15 4.06 -4.04
CA LEU A 54 11.19 5.03 -3.48
C LEU A 54 11.33 6.44 -4.05
N ASP A 55 12.55 6.89 -4.35
CA ASP A 55 12.77 8.22 -4.93
C ASP A 55 12.11 8.34 -6.32
N SER A 56 12.17 7.28 -7.13
CA SER A 56 11.50 7.26 -8.44
C SER A 56 9.97 7.25 -8.32
N VAL A 57 9.40 6.71 -7.23
CA VAL A 57 7.94 6.80 -6.97
C VAL A 57 7.53 8.24 -6.71
N LEU A 58 8.34 9.00 -5.96
CA LEU A 58 8.11 10.42 -5.72
C LEU A 58 8.16 11.22 -7.03
N GLU A 59 9.16 10.99 -7.86
CA GLU A 59 9.31 11.65 -9.17
C GLU A 59 8.15 11.36 -10.13
N ALA A 60 7.59 10.16 -10.07
CA ALA A 60 6.47 9.71 -10.89
C ALA A 60 5.09 10.20 -10.40
N THR A 61 5.03 10.88 -9.24
CA THR A 61 3.77 11.27 -8.58
C THR A 61 3.74 12.77 -8.31
N PRO A 62 2.62 13.46 -8.59
CA PRO A 62 2.50 14.88 -8.24
C PRO A 62 2.69 15.13 -6.74
N LYS A 63 3.50 16.12 -6.39
CA LYS A 63 3.86 16.45 -5.00
C LYS A 63 2.66 16.74 -4.10
N SER A 64 1.56 17.25 -4.67
CA SER A 64 0.30 17.48 -3.96
C SER A 64 -0.31 16.20 -3.38
N ARG A 65 -0.05 15.04 -3.98
CA ARG A 65 -0.57 13.73 -3.58
C ARG A 65 0.27 13.08 -2.49
N TRP A 66 1.52 13.51 -2.31
CA TRP A 66 2.52 12.77 -1.53
C TRP A 66 2.09 12.52 -0.08
N ARG A 67 1.74 13.57 0.67
CA ARG A 67 1.32 13.42 2.08
C ARG A 67 -0.12 12.94 2.21
N ALA A 68 -0.98 13.30 1.26
CA ALA A 68 -2.39 13.00 1.32
C ALA A 68 -2.66 11.51 1.05
N ASP A 69 -1.97 10.93 0.07
CA ASP A 69 -2.41 9.69 -0.56
C ASP A 69 -1.41 8.55 -0.54
N PHE A 70 -0.11 8.78 -0.36
CA PHE A 70 0.81 7.65 -0.24
C PHE A 70 0.52 6.80 0.99
N VAL A 71 0.53 5.49 0.78
CA VAL A 71 0.50 4.45 1.81
C VAL A 71 1.69 3.52 1.58
N PHE A 72 2.68 3.54 2.47
CA PHE A 72 3.91 2.77 2.31
C PHE A 72 3.80 1.36 2.93
N PHE A 73 3.95 0.31 2.11
CA PHE A 73 4.04 -1.10 2.52
C PHE A 73 5.50 -1.58 2.66
N GLN A 74 6.38 -0.65 3.04
CA GLN A 74 7.82 -0.89 3.04
C GLN A 74 8.26 -1.46 4.38
N ASN A 75 9.28 -2.31 4.35
CA ASN A 75 9.94 -2.82 5.56
C ASN A 75 11.12 -1.93 5.94
N GLY A 76 11.50 -1.96 7.21
CA GLY A 76 12.69 -1.28 7.73
C GLY A 76 12.42 0.14 8.25
N MET A 77 13.49 0.85 8.59
CA MET A 77 13.44 2.19 9.16
C MET A 77 13.40 3.25 8.06
N LEU A 78 12.21 3.78 7.76
CA LEU A 78 12.04 4.85 6.77
C LEU A 78 12.06 6.26 7.36
N ASP A 79 12.06 6.42 8.70
CA ASP A 79 11.94 7.73 9.35
C ASP A 79 12.95 8.77 8.82
N PRO A 80 14.26 8.48 8.68
CA PRO A 80 15.20 9.48 8.14
C PRO A 80 14.88 9.88 6.70
N TRP A 81 14.37 8.94 5.88
CA TRP A 81 13.98 9.22 4.51
C TRP A 81 12.70 10.07 4.48
N PHE A 82 11.72 9.79 5.33
CA PHE A 82 10.52 10.61 5.45
C PHE A 82 10.83 12.05 5.87
N GLU A 83 11.73 12.24 6.84
CA GLU A 83 12.17 13.57 7.26
C GLU A 83 12.78 14.35 6.10
N ILE A 84 13.74 13.75 5.38
CA ILE A 84 14.42 14.38 4.24
C ILE A 84 13.44 14.75 3.12
N LYS A 85 12.42 13.92 2.87
CA LYS A 85 11.46 14.13 1.78
C LYS A 85 10.24 14.97 2.19
N GLY A 86 10.11 15.34 3.46
CA GLY A 86 8.97 16.09 3.98
C GLY A 86 7.69 15.25 4.08
N LEU A 87 7.85 13.95 4.35
CA LEU A 87 6.81 12.92 4.43
C LEU A 87 6.61 12.41 5.87
N VAL A 88 7.02 13.19 6.87
CA VAL A 88 6.71 12.89 8.27
C VAL A 88 5.19 12.69 8.43
N ASP A 89 4.81 11.67 9.17
CA ASP A 89 3.44 11.20 9.37
C ASP A 89 2.74 10.67 8.11
N ALA A 90 3.49 10.28 7.07
CA ALA A 90 2.92 9.58 5.93
C ALA A 90 2.19 8.30 6.36
N ASN A 91 1.14 7.92 5.61
CA ASN A 91 0.42 6.68 5.87
C ASN A 91 1.34 5.48 5.64
N GLN A 92 1.27 4.50 6.52
CA GLN A 92 2.17 3.36 6.52
C GLN A 92 1.45 2.07 6.86
N VAL A 93 2.01 0.96 6.41
CA VAL A 93 1.57 -0.38 6.77
C VAL A 93 2.76 -1.18 7.25
N LEU A 94 2.68 -1.60 8.50
CA LEU A 94 3.54 -2.63 9.05
C LEU A 94 2.97 -3.98 8.63
N ALA A 95 3.47 -4.53 7.52
CA ALA A 95 2.94 -5.74 6.92
C ALA A 95 3.49 -7.01 7.60
N TYR A 96 2.58 -7.86 8.09
CA TYR A 96 2.87 -9.20 8.59
C TYR A 96 1.98 -10.20 7.84
N PHE A 97 2.29 -10.40 6.56
CA PHE A 97 1.74 -11.46 5.73
C PHE A 97 2.78 -11.82 4.68
N ALA A 98 2.67 -13.02 4.10
CA ALA A 98 3.61 -13.52 3.11
C ALA A 98 2.91 -13.89 1.81
N ILE A 99 3.58 -13.65 0.69
CA ILE A 99 3.18 -14.15 -0.62
C ILE A 99 4.36 -14.95 -1.15
N SER A 100 4.19 -16.26 -1.27
CA SER A 100 5.22 -17.22 -1.70
C SER A 100 5.74 -16.88 -3.10
N LYS A 101 4.84 -16.75 -4.08
CA LYS A 101 5.12 -16.46 -5.50
C LYS A 101 4.03 -15.58 -6.11
N LEU A 102 4.34 -14.96 -7.25
CA LEU A 102 3.41 -14.08 -7.94
C LEU A 102 2.12 -14.85 -8.31
N GLY A 103 0.97 -14.28 -7.99
CA GLY A 103 -0.35 -14.86 -8.25
C GLY A 103 -0.85 -15.86 -7.19
N GLU A 104 -0.04 -16.23 -6.19
CA GLU A 104 -0.55 -16.98 -5.04
C GLU A 104 -1.26 -16.06 -4.04
N PRO A 105 -2.29 -16.57 -3.34
CA PRO A 105 -2.94 -15.81 -2.28
C PRO A 105 -1.95 -15.49 -1.15
N PRO A 106 -2.13 -14.35 -0.46
CA PRO A 106 -1.32 -14.06 0.70
C PRO A 106 -1.68 -15.01 1.86
N VAL A 107 -0.69 -15.26 2.71
CA VAL A 107 -0.85 -15.98 3.98
C VAL A 107 -0.65 -14.98 5.11
N ASP A 108 -1.66 -14.86 5.97
CA ASP A 108 -1.62 -13.95 7.12
C ASP A 108 -0.54 -14.38 8.13
N GLY A 109 0.07 -13.41 8.80
CA GLY A 109 1.08 -13.60 9.84
C GLY A 109 0.49 -13.95 11.21
N ILE A 110 -0.63 -14.67 11.23
CA ILE A 110 -1.27 -15.16 12.45
C ILE A 110 -0.42 -16.29 13.03
N THR A 111 -0.20 -16.25 14.34
CA THR A 111 0.50 -17.30 15.10
C THR A 111 -0.30 -17.65 16.35
N ASP A 112 0.03 -18.76 17.01
CA ASP A 112 -0.61 -19.15 18.28
C ASP A 112 -0.50 -18.06 19.37
N THR A 113 0.59 -17.28 19.32
CA THR A 113 0.85 -16.15 20.23
C THR A 113 0.20 -14.84 19.79
N ASN A 114 -0.22 -14.71 18.53
CA ASN A 114 -0.87 -13.52 17.96
C ASN A 114 -2.07 -13.96 17.08
N PRO A 115 -3.12 -14.55 17.68
CA PRO A 115 -4.26 -15.09 16.94
C PRO A 115 -5.05 -14.00 16.20
N GLU A 116 -4.94 -12.75 16.62
CA GLU A 116 -5.56 -11.59 15.99
C GLU A 116 -4.72 -10.94 14.87
N GLY A 117 -3.53 -11.51 14.60
CA GLY A 117 -2.60 -11.06 13.58
C GLY A 117 -1.78 -9.82 13.96
N LEU A 118 -0.74 -9.56 13.17
CA LEU A 118 0.27 -8.54 13.46
C LEU A 118 0.27 -7.36 12.49
N THR A 119 -0.38 -7.48 11.33
CA THR A 119 -0.42 -6.40 10.35
C THR A 119 -1.13 -5.17 10.94
N ALA A 120 -0.54 -3.99 10.77
CA ALA A 120 -1.11 -2.73 11.23
C ALA A 120 -0.99 -1.63 10.18
N ALA A 121 -2.05 -0.85 9.99
CA ALA A 121 -2.08 0.30 9.10
C ALA A 121 -2.23 1.59 9.92
N PHE A 122 -1.52 2.63 9.48
CA PHE A 122 -1.38 3.93 10.14
C PHE A 122 -1.79 5.07 9.21
N GLY A 123 -2.37 6.13 9.79
CA GLY A 123 -2.75 7.35 9.07
C GLY A 123 -4.19 7.34 8.57
N SER A 124 -4.56 8.38 7.79
CA SER A 124 -5.93 8.63 7.31
C SER A 124 -6.47 7.50 6.42
N TRP A 125 -5.60 6.80 5.69
CA TRP A 125 -6.00 5.68 4.83
C TRP A 125 -6.04 4.32 5.53
N ALA A 126 -5.68 4.24 6.81
CA ALA A 126 -5.65 2.98 7.54
C ALA A 126 -6.97 2.18 7.50
N PRO A 127 -8.17 2.78 7.62
CA PRO A 127 -9.42 2.04 7.46
C PRO A 127 -9.62 1.45 6.07
N ALA A 128 -9.24 2.18 5.01
CA ALA A 128 -9.36 1.71 3.63
C ALA A 128 -8.38 0.57 3.35
N VAL A 129 -7.16 0.66 3.87
CA VAL A 129 -6.16 -0.41 3.82
C VAL A 129 -6.66 -1.66 4.55
N ALA A 130 -7.22 -1.50 5.75
CA ALA A 130 -7.73 -2.63 6.51
C ALA A 130 -8.85 -3.35 5.75
N ALA A 131 -9.78 -2.61 5.13
CA ALA A 131 -10.83 -3.19 4.29
C ALA A 131 -10.24 -3.93 3.07
N ARG A 132 -9.23 -3.35 2.41
CA ARG A 132 -8.52 -4.00 1.29
C ARG A 132 -7.90 -5.32 1.72
N LEU A 133 -7.18 -5.35 2.85
CA LEU A 133 -6.53 -6.56 3.35
C LEU A 133 -7.55 -7.62 3.78
N GLN A 134 -8.66 -7.22 4.41
CA GLN A 134 -9.76 -8.12 4.79
C GLN A 134 -10.41 -8.80 3.58
N ASN A 135 -10.54 -8.10 2.44
CA ASN A 135 -11.01 -8.73 1.20
C ASN A 135 -10.09 -9.86 0.71
N GLY A 136 -8.80 -9.81 1.07
CA GLY A 136 -7.83 -10.88 0.82
C GLY A 136 -7.76 -11.94 1.92
N GLY A 137 -8.65 -11.91 2.91
CA GLY A 137 -8.63 -12.82 4.05
C GLY A 137 -7.52 -12.52 5.08
N LEU A 138 -6.96 -11.30 5.06
CA LEU A 138 -5.92 -10.88 5.97
C LEU A 138 -6.48 -10.01 7.10
N THR A 139 -5.92 -10.18 8.30
CA THR A 139 -6.12 -9.31 9.45
C THR A 139 -5.35 -8.00 9.28
N CYS A 140 -5.90 -6.91 9.83
CA CYS A 140 -5.23 -5.63 9.86
C CYS A 140 -5.76 -4.79 11.03
N LYS A 141 -4.85 -4.33 11.89
CA LYS A 141 -5.13 -3.40 12.98
C LYS A 141 -5.09 -1.96 12.46
N VAL A 142 -6.14 -1.18 12.71
CA VAL A 142 -6.14 0.26 12.43
C VAL A 142 -5.49 1.00 13.60
N ARG A 143 -4.58 1.93 13.28
CA ARG A 143 -3.93 2.85 14.23
C ARG A 143 -4.07 4.25 13.66
N LEU A 144 -4.87 5.09 14.33
CA LEU A 144 -5.10 6.48 13.94
C LEU A 144 -4.04 7.39 14.56
#